data_AF-A0A4S2L349-F1
#
_entry.id   AF-A0A4S2L349-F1
#
_cell.length_a   1.000
_cell.length_b   1.000
_cell.length_c   1.000
_cell.angle_alpha   90.00
_cell.angle_beta   90.00
_cell.angle_gamma   90.00
#
_symmetry.space_group_name_H-M   'P 1'
#
loop_
_entity.id
_entity.type
_entity.pdbx_description
1 polymer ?
#
loop_
_entity_poly.entity_id
_entity_poly.type
_entity_poly.pdbx_seq_one_letter_code
_entity_poly.pdbx_strand_id
1 'polypeptide(L)'
;LDSTVLPYIHSFLNHGVYGQQLLNLQLSDLESLGVVKLGHQEIILEAVEYLRRFHYELDQENLQLLALRLSTQAHSLYKELCRQNDSEPVTTQTLSDVASIMMVVKPLVRWMDYPPFNGHIEYHGKKVELMKISVEMATCAQRDRFAEKPVEEIRTACNKLAKLADYIIQDITDPIILQPASLDLATLKKKSSDDLGFYILPSFHGVHQITEIKLGSAAYQSGKMQEGDEIVQTYTKENQSGASKYFRCG
;
A
#
# COMPACT_ATOMS: atom_id res chain seq x y z
N LEU A 1 -15.40 -9.85 3.47
CA LEU A 1 -15.82 -9.28 2.17
C LEU A 1 -16.86 -8.23 2.42
N ASP A 2 -16.78 -7.10 1.73
CA ASP A 2 -17.83 -6.08 1.72
C ASP A 2 -19.16 -6.74 1.29
N SER A 3 -20.23 -6.53 2.07
CA SER A 3 -21.56 -7.09 1.81
C SER A 3 -22.12 -6.66 0.45
N THR A 4 -21.61 -5.56 -0.09
CA THR A 4 -21.96 -4.98 -1.39
C THR A 4 -21.63 -5.90 -2.57
N VAL A 5 -20.55 -6.68 -2.48
CA VAL A 5 -20.02 -7.47 -3.62
C VAL A 5 -20.46 -8.94 -3.57
N LEU A 6 -20.86 -9.44 -2.39
CA LEU A 6 -21.32 -10.82 -2.17
C LEU A 6 -22.37 -11.31 -3.19
N PRO A 7 -23.39 -10.50 -3.59
CA PRO A 7 -24.41 -10.95 -4.53
C PRO A 7 -23.87 -11.37 -5.91
N TYR A 8 -22.68 -10.90 -6.31
CA TYR A 8 -22.12 -11.12 -7.65
C TYR A 8 -21.23 -12.37 -7.75
N ILE A 9 -20.83 -12.97 -6.62
CA ILE A 9 -19.87 -14.07 -6.58
C ILE A 9 -20.30 -15.22 -7.49
N HIS A 10 -21.57 -15.63 -7.42
CA HIS A 10 -22.09 -16.71 -8.25
C HIS A 10 -22.04 -16.39 -9.75
N SER A 11 -22.30 -15.13 -10.13
CA SER A 11 -22.23 -14.71 -11.52
C SER A 11 -20.80 -14.82 -12.05
N PHE A 12 -19.81 -14.34 -11.29
CA PHE A 12 -18.39 -14.42 -11.65
C PHE A 12 -17.93 -15.88 -11.79
N LEU A 13 -18.31 -16.73 -10.84
CA LEU A 13 -17.96 -18.16 -10.88
C LEU A 13 -18.59 -18.87 -12.08
N ASN A 14 -19.87 -18.63 -12.36
CA ASN A 14 -20.59 -19.26 -13.47
C ASN A 14 -20.05 -18.84 -14.83
N HIS A 15 -19.54 -17.61 -14.95
CA HIS A 15 -18.90 -17.11 -16.16
C HIS A 15 -17.39 -17.43 -16.22
N GLY A 16 -16.86 -18.17 -15.24
CA GLY A 16 -15.45 -18.57 -15.23
C GLY A 16 -14.48 -17.41 -15.06
N VAL A 17 -14.88 -16.35 -14.35
CA VAL A 17 -14.04 -15.17 -14.10
C VAL A 17 -13.15 -15.44 -12.90
N TYR A 18 -11.94 -15.91 -13.18
CA TYR A 18 -10.88 -16.16 -12.19
C TYR A 18 -9.49 -15.81 -12.75
N GLY A 19 -8.52 -15.63 -11.85
CA GLY A 19 -7.12 -15.40 -12.22
C GLY A 19 -6.96 -14.26 -13.24
N GLN A 20 -6.38 -14.57 -14.40
CA GLN A 20 -6.13 -13.56 -15.44
C GLN A 20 -7.40 -12.91 -15.99
N GLN A 21 -8.53 -13.63 -16.05
CA GLN A 21 -9.80 -13.03 -16.50
C GLN A 21 -10.26 -11.95 -15.53
N LEU A 22 -10.08 -12.17 -14.22
CA LEU A 22 -10.36 -11.17 -13.19
C LEU A 22 -9.45 -9.95 -13.33
N LEU A 23 -8.14 -10.16 -13.57
CA LEU A 23 -7.17 -9.08 -13.76
C LEU A 23 -7.44 -8.22 -15.01
N ASN A 24 -8.04 -8.80 -16.05
CA ASN A 24 -8.31 -8.09 -17.30
C ASN A 24 -9.70 -7.44 -17.37
N LEU A 25 -10.50 -7.53 -16.30
CA LEU A 25 -11.86 -6.99 -16.27
C LEU A 25 -11.92 -5.53 -16.70
N GLN A 26 -12.82 -5.26 -17.65
CA GLN A 26 -13.21 -3.94 -18.11
C GLN A 26 -14.62 -3.60 -17.60
N LEU A 27 -15.00 -2.33 -17.72
CA LEU A 27 -16.33 -1.86 -17.35
C LEU A 27 -17.44 -2.61 -18.10
N SER A 28 -17.24 -2.88 -19.39
CA SER A 28 -18.20 -3.61 -20.24
C SER A 28 -18.45 -5.04 -19.76
N ASP A 29 -17.42 -5.68 -19.19
CA ASP A 29 -17.52 -7.06 -18.73
C ASP A 29 -18.42 -7.14 -17.48
N LEU A 30 -18.36 -6.13 -16.62
CA LEU A 30 -19.15 -6.07 -15.40
C LEU A 30 -20.66 -6.02 -15.68
N GLU A 31 -21.08 -5.34 -16.73
CA GLU A 31 -22.48 -5.33 -17.17
C GLU A 31 -22.94 -6.73 -17.59
N SER A 32 -22.11 -7.46 -18.33
CA SER A 32 -22.40 -8.85 -18.73
C SER A 32 -22.46 -9.82 -17.54
N LEU A 33 -21.75 -9.50 -16.45
CA LEU A 33 -21.77 -10.23 -15.18
C LEU A 33 -22.93 -9.81 -14.26
N GLY A 34 -23.81 -8.91 -14.71
CA GLY A 34 -24.97 -8.43 -13.94
C GLY A 34 -24.65 -7.33 -12.91
N VAL A 35 -23.45 -6.77 -12.94
CA VAL A 35 -23.06 -5.62 -12.13
C VAL A 35 -23.40 -4.34 -12.88
N VAL A 36 -24.66 -3.90 -12.75
CA VAL A 36 -25.19 -2.70 -13.46
C VAL A 36 -25.13 -1.42 -12.64
N LYS A 37 -24.96 -1.51 -11.31
CA LYS A 37 -24.90 -0.33 -10.45
C LYS A 37 -23.52 0.29 -10.53
N LEU A 38 -23.44 1.55 -10.96
CA LEU A 38 -22.17 2.30 -11.12
C LEU A 38 -21.28 2.21 -9.88
N GLY A 39 -21.80 2.50 -8.68
CA GLY A 39 -21.00 2.41 -7.46
C GLY A 39 -20.46 1.01 -7.16
N HIS A 40 -21.16 -0.06 -7.57
CA HIS A 40 -20.64 -1.42 -7.41
C HIS A 40 -19.56 -1.72 -8.45
N GLN A 41 -19.71 -1.20 -9.67
CA GLN A 41 -18.69 -1.31 -10.71
C GLN A 41 -17.40 -0.62 -10.29
N GLU A 42 -17.50 0.60 -9.75
CA GLU A 42 -16.36 1.37 -9.23
C GLU A 42 -15.61 0.60 -8.14
N ILE A 43 -16.32 0.09 -7.13
CA ILE A 43 -15.71 -0.70 -6.04
C ILE A 43 -14.98 -1.95 -6.58
N ILE A 44 -15.61 -2.68 -7.51
CA ILE A 44 -15.00 -3.90 -8.08
C ILE A 44 -13.77 -3.54 -8.92
N LEU A 45 -13.86 -2.54 -9.80
CA LEU A 45 -12.74 -2.13 -10.65
C LEU A 45 -11.59 -1.57 -9.81
N GLU A 46 -11.88 -0.81 -8.76
CA GLU A 46 -10.86 -0.32 -7.82
C GLU A 46 -10.16 -1.50 -7.12
N ALA A 47 -10.93 -2.49 -6.64
CA ALA A 47 -10.37 -3.70 -6.04
C ALA A 47 -9.52 -4.52 -7.03
N VAL A 48 -9.97 -4.64 -8.30
CA VAL A 48 -9.21 -5.31 -9.36
C VAL A 48 -7.94 -4.53 -9.70
N GLU A 49 -7.96 -3.20 -9.66
CA GLU A 49 -6.78 -2.36 -9.86
C GLU A 49 -5.74 -2.59 -8.76
N TYR A 50 -6.17 -2.65 -7.48
CA TYR A 50 -5.27 -3.03 -6.39
C TYR A 50 -4.70 -4.44 -6.61
N LEU A 51 -5.50 -5.40 -7.08
CA LEU A 51 -5.03 -6.75 -7.39
C LEU A 51 -4.04 -6.78 -8.56
N ARG A 52 -4.23 -5.96 -9.60
CA ARG A 52 -3.28 -5.82 -10.71
C ARG A 52 -1.95 -5.27 -10.23
N ARG A 53 -1.95 -4.20 -9.43
CA ARG A 53 -0.74 -3.63 -8.84
C ARG A 53 -0.03 -4.64 -7.95
N PHE A 54 -0.78 -5.35 -7.10
CA PHE A 54 -0.25 -6.45 -6.31
C PHE A 54 0.34 -7.59 -7.17
N HIS A 55 -0.22 -7.87 -8.35
CA HIS A 55 0.29 -8.94 -9.21
C HIS A 55 1.54 -8.54 -10.02
N TYR A 56 1.58 -7.31 -10.53
CA TYR A 56 2.61 -6.86 -11.48
C TYR A 56 3.71 -5.98 -10.86
N GLU A 57 3.45 -5.34 -9.72
CA GLU A 57 4.39 -4.36 -9.13
C GLU A 57 4.99 -4.83 -7.80
N LEU A 58 4.60 -6.01 -7.31
CA LEU A 58 5.01 -6.50 -5.99
C LEU A 58 6.53 -6.54 -5.81
N ASP A 59 7.24 -7.14 -6.77
CA ASP A 59 8.68 -7.33 -6.73
C ASP A 59 9.47 -6.11 -7.20
N GLN A 60 8.77 -5.05 -7.63
CA GLN A 60 9.38 -3.81 -8.11
C GLN A 60 9.37 -2.70 -7.06
N GLU A 61 8.46 -2.77 -6.08
CA GLU A 61 8.33 -1.74 -5.06
C GLU A 61 9.30 -1.98 -3.90
N ASN A 62 10.06 -0.94 -3.55
CA ASN A 62 10.89 -0.88 -2.33
C ASN A 62 10.90 0.54 -1.77
N LEU A 63 11.39 0.70 -0.53
CA LEU A 63 11.38 1.98 0.17
C LEU A 63 12.13 3.07 -0.61
N GLN A 64 13.28 2.74 -1.20
CA GLN A 64 14.07 3.72 -1.98
C GLN A 64 13.34 4.16 -3.24
N LEU A 65 12.68 3.26 -3.98
CA LEU A 65 11.91 3.60 -5.18
C LEU A 65 10.73 4.51 -4.83
N LEU A 66 10.04 4.24 -3.73
CA LEU A 66 8.96 5.09 -3.23
C LEU A 66 9.46 6.49 -2.84
N ALA A 67 10.61 6.56 -2.16
CA ALA A 67 11.27 7.83 -1.86
C ALA A 67 11.69 8.57 -3.14
N LEU A 68 12.23 7.88 -4.14
CA LEU A 68 12.61 8.48 -5.43
C LEU A 68 11.42 9.08 -6.17
N ARG A 69 10.27 8.39 -6.18
CA ARG A 69 9.02 8.89 -6.75
C ARG A 69 8.57 10.17 -6.02
N LEU A 70 8.63 10.17 -4.69
CA LEU A 70 8.29 11.35 -3.87
C LEU A 70 9.23 12.52 -4.14
N SER A 71 10.55 12.28 -4.12
CA SER A 71 11.59 13.28 -4.41
C SER A 71 11.34 13.93 -5.77
N THR A 72 11.12 13.11 -6.81
CA THR A 72 10.90 13.61 -8.18
C THR A 72 9.67 14.51 -8.28
N GLN A 73 8.52 14.07 -7.76
CA GLN A 73 7.28 14.85 -7.82
C GLN A 73 7.38 16.13 -6.98
N ALA A 74 7.92 16.03 -5.76
CA ALA A 74 8.07 17.17 -4.86
C ALA A 74 9.05 18.22 -5.43
N HIS A 75 10.18 17.81 -6.02
CA HIS A 75 11.10 18.73 -6.71
C HIS A 75 10.46 19.38 -7.93
N SER A 76 9.71 18.62 -8.72
CA SER A 76 9.03 19.15 -9.90
C SER A 76 8.04 20.26 -9.52
N LEU A 77 7.17 19.99 -8.54
CA LEU A 77 6.20 20.97 -8.07
C LEU A 77 6.89 22.17 -7.39
N TYR A 78 7.91 21.92 -6.57
CA TYR A 78 8.70 23.00 -5.96
C TYR A 78 9.28 23.96 -7.00
N LYS A 79 9.90 23.43 -8.06
CA LYS A 79 10.50 24.24 -9.13
C LYS A 79 9.46 25.05 -9.89
N GLU A 80 8.28 24.48 -10.13
CA GLU A 80 7.19 25.18 -10.79
C GLU A 80 6.66 26.33 -9.93
N LEU A 81 6.43 26.09 -8.63
CA LEU A 81 5.98 27.12 -7.69
C LEU A 81 7.04 28.20 -7.39
N CYS A 82 8.33 27.93 -7.63
CA CYS A 82 9.36 28.97 -7.56
C CYS A 82 9.20 30.05 -8.64
N ARG A 83 8.45 29.77 -9.72
CA ARG A 83 8.18 30.72 -10.80
C ARG A 83 6.92 31.54 -10.57
N GLN A 84 6.10 31.17 -9.58
CA GLN A 84 4.84 31.82 -9.25
C GLN A 84 5.03 32.85 -8.14
N ASN A 85 4.21 33.91 -8.14
CA ASN A 85 4.20 34.87 -7.04
C ASN A 85 3.39 34.32 -5.87
N ASP A 86 3.83 34.61 -4.64
CA ASP A 86 3.18 34.08 -3.42
C ASP A 86 1.75 34.60 -3.21
N SER A 87 1.39 35.71 -3.87
CA SER A 87 0.06 36.31 -3.85
C SER A 87 -0.90 35.74 -4.90
N GLU A 88 -0.43 34.85 -5.78
CA GLU A 88 -1.28 34.22 -6.79
C GLU A 88 -2.15 33.12 -6.15
N PRO A 89 -3.38 32.93 -6.65
CA PRO A 89 -4.22 31.84 -6.19
C PRO A 89 -3.64 30.49 -6.63
N VAL A 90 -3.85 29.46 -5.81
CA VAL A 90 -3.46 28.09 -6.15
C VAL A 90 -4.23 27.63 -7.39
N THR A 91 -3.50 27.15 -8.40
CA THR A 91 -4.11 26.64 -9.62
C THR A 91 -4.70 25.25 -9.42
N THR A 92 -5.68 24.87 -10.23
CA THR A 92 -6.22 23.51 -10.25
C THR A 92 -5.15 22.46 -10.57
N GLN A 93 -4.16 22.82 -11.40
CA GLN A 93 -3.02 21.95 -11.68
C GLN A 93 -2.17 21.72 -10.43
N THR A 94 -1.86 22.77 -9.67
CA THR A 94 -1.14 22.66 -8.39
C THR A 94 -1.88 21.76 -7.41
N LEU A 95 -3.21 21.87 -7.32
CA LEU A 95 -4.03 20.98 -6.47
C LEU A 95 -3.97 19.52 -6.95
N SER A 96 -3.99 19.30 -8.27
CA SER A 96 -3.82 17.97 -8.86
C SER A 96 -2.44 17.38 -8.55
N ASP A 97 -1.38 18.19 -8.64
CA ASP A 97 -0.01 17.78 -8.34
C ASP A 97 0.16 17.46 -6.84
N VAL A 98 -0.46 18.27 -5.96
CA VAL A 98 -0.52 17.99 -4.52
C VAL A 98 -1.19 16.65 -4.26
N ALA A 99 -2.34 16.38 -4.89
CA ALA A 99 -3.03 15.11 -4.76
C ALA A 99 -2.18 13.93 -5.26
N SER A 100 -1.48 14.09 -6.38
CA SER A 100 -0.52 13.09 -6.89
C SER A 100 0.61 12.81 -5.90
N ILE A 101 1.18 13.84 -5.27
CA ILE A 101 2.21 13.67 -4.23
C ILE A 101 1.64 12.88 -3.04
N MET A 102 0.42 13.18 -2.59
CA MET A 102 -0.23 12.42 -1.50
C MET A 102 -0.42 10.93 -1.84
N MET A 103 -0.68 10.62 -3.11
CA MET A 103 -0.78 9.23 -3.59
C MET A 103 0.55 8.47 -3.51
N VAL A 104 1.69 9.17 -3.55
CA VAL A 104 3.03 8.57 -3.38
C VAL A 104 3.46 8.50 -1.91
N VAL A 105 3.10 9.50 -1.11
CA VAL A 105 3.39 9.52 0.34
C VAL A 105 2.77 8.33 1.05
N LYS A 106 1.51 7.99 0.72
CA LYS A 106 0.76 6.95 1.43
C LYS A 106 1.46 5.58 1.39
N PRO A 107 1.85 5.03 0.23
CA PRO A 107 2.66 3.80 0.17
C PRO A 107 3.97 3.90 0.95
N LEU A 108 4.70 5.03 0.86
CA LEU A 108 5.97 5.22 1.57
C LEU A 108 5.82 5.15 3.09
N VAL A 109 4.78 5.79 3.64
CA VAL A 109 4.44 5.71 5.07
C VAL A 109 4.09 4.27 5.45
N ARG A 110 3.28 3.59 4.64
CA ARG A 110 2.89 2.21 4.91
C ARG A 110 4.10 1.29 4.94
N TRP A 111 5.04 1.42 4.01
CA TRP A 111 6.28 0.64 4.04
C TRP A 111 7.04 0.78 5.36
N MET A 112 7.06 1.99 5.96
CA MET A 112 7.69 2.24 7.26
C MET A 112 6.86 1.73 8.47
N ASP A 113 5.65 1.22 8.26
CA ASP A 113 4.81 0.59 9.29
C ASP A 113 4.98 -0.93 9.39
N TYR A 114 5.60 -1.56 8.39
CA TYR A 114 5.83 -3.01 8.34
C TYR A 114 7.27 -3.36 8.73
N PRO A 115 7.53 -4.58 9.24
CA PRO A 115 8.90 -5.06 9.32
C PRO A 115 9.50 -5.10 7.92
N PRO A 116 10.83 -5.00 7.82
CA PRO A 116 11.77 -4.83 8.92
C PRO A 116 11.91 -3.38 9.40
N PHE A 117 11.16 -2.42 8.84
CA PHE A 117 11.30 -1.00 9.17
C PHE A 117 10.65 -0.62 10.50
N ASN A 118 9.55 -1.28 10.87
CA ASN A 118 8.87 -1.00 12.12
C ASN A 118 9.75 -1.37 13.33
N GLY A 119 9.84 -0.47 14.31
CA GLY A 119 10.73 -0.63 15.48
C GLY A 119 12.11 0.02 15.34
N HIS A 120 12.54 0.37 14.14
CA HIS A 120 13.76 1.18 13.94
C HIS A 120 13.46 2.68 14.14
N ILE A 121 14.17 3.29 15.10
CA ILE A 121 13.95 4.68 15.51
C ILE A 121 14.16 5.67 14.35
N GLU A 122 15.13 5.41 13.46
CA GLU A 122 15.42 6.28 12.32
C GLU A 122 14.22 6.35 11.35
N TYR A 123 13.72 5.19 10.87
CA TYR A 123 12.56 5.15 9.97
C TYR A 123 11.30 5.70 10.65
N HIS A 124 11.10 5.41 11.94
CA HIS A 124 9.99 5.99 12.69
C HIS A 124 10.05 7.53 12.72
N GLY A 125 11.22 8.11 12.99
CA GLY A 125 11.42 9.56 12.98
C GLY A 125 11.11 10.18 11.63
N LYS A 126 11.62 9.58 10.54
CA LYS A 126 11.36 10.04 9.16
C LYS A 126 9.90 9.90 8.77
N LYS A 127 9.23 8.82 9.18
CA LYS A 127 7.79 8.62 8.99
C LYS A 127 6.96 9.72 9.66
N VAL A 128 7.26 10.05 10.92
CA VAL A 128 6.55 11.11 11.66
C VAL A 128 6.75 12.46 10.99
N GLU A 129 7.97 12.77 10.56
CA GLU A 129 8.28 14.00 9.82
C GLU A 129 7.51 14.05 8.48
N LEU A 130 7.54 12.97 7.70
CA LEU A 130 6.84 12.82 6.42
C LEU A 130 5.33 13.05 6.57
N MET A 131 4.72 12.41 7.56
CA MET A 131 3.30 12.53 7.89
C MET A 131 2.94 13.96 8.29
N LYS A 132 3.75 14.60 9.13
CA LYS A 132 3.54 15.99 9.55
C LYS A 132 3.52 16.93 8.35
N ILE A 133 4.52 16.86 7.48
CA ILE A 133 4.62 17.73 6.30
C ILE A 133 3.45 17.47 5.33
N SER A 134 3.03 16.22 5.19
CA SER A 134 1.96 15.83 4.28
C SER A 134 0.59 16.30 4.76
N VAL A 135 0.34 16.26 6.07
CA VAL A 135 -0.87 16.84 6.67
C VAL A 135 -0.88 18.36 6.53
N GLU A 136 0.27 19.03 6.78
CA GLU A 136 0.42 20.46 6.54
C GLU A 136 0.05 20.80 5.08
N MET A 137 0.67 20.13 4.11
CA MET A 137 0.46 20.35 2.67
C MET A 137 -1.00 20.10 2.23
N ALA A 138 -1.61 18.99 2.67
CA ALA A 138 -3.00 18.67 2.34
C ALA A 138 -3.96 19.70 2.93
N THR A 139 -3.70 20.17 4.16
CA THR A 139 -4.50 21.20 4.81
C THR A 139 -4.41 22.54 4.06
N CYS A 140 -3.21 22.93 3.64
CA CYS A 140 -3.01 24.16 2.85
C CYS A 140 -3.76 24.10 1.51
N ALA A 141 -3.68 22.96 0.80
CA ALA A 141 -4.38 22.77 -0.46
C ALA A 141 -5.92 22.79 -0.34
N GLN A 142 -6.46 22.44 0.84
CA GLN A 142 -7.90 22.48 1.11
C GLN A 142 -8.42 23.85 1.54
N ARG A 143 -7.56 24.73 2.08
CA ARG A 143 -7.98 26.02 2.69
C ARG A 143 -8.35 27.10 1.67
N ASP A 144 -8.09 26.91 0.37
CA ASP A 144 -8.43 27.81 -0.75
C ASP A 144 -8.12 29.31 -0.45
N ARG A 145 -8.84 30.25 -1.09
CA ARG A 145 -8.71 31.74 -1.05
C ARG A 145 -8.60 32.41 0.33
N PHE A 146 -8.72 31.67 1.43
CA PHE A 146 -8.62 32.21 2.79
C PHE A 146 -7.22 32.10 3.40
N ALA A 147 -6.31 31.35 2.76
CA ALA A 147 -4.90 31.34 3.14
C ALA A 147 -4.21 32.62 2.64
N GLU A 148 -3.40 33.27 3.48
CA GLU A 148 -2.70 34.51 3.10
C GLU A 148 -1.66 34.28 1.99
N LYS A 149 -0.95 33.15 2.03
CA LYS A 149 0.12 32.80 1.07
C LYS A 149 0.18 31.30 0.76
N PRO A 150 -0.87 30.72 0.17
CA PRO A 150 -0.96 29.27 -0.01
C PRO A 150 0.13 28.71 -0.94
N VAL A 151 0.57 29.48 -1.94
CA VAL A 151 1.66 29.09 -2.84
C VAL A 151 2.99 28.97 -2.08
N GLU A 152 3.30 29.90 -1.18
CA GLU A 152 4.51 29.87 -0.35
C GLU A 152 4.51 28.64 0.58
N GLU A 153 3.37 28.34 1.19
CA GLU A 153 3.20 27.18 2.09
C GLU A 153 3.37 25.85 1.36
N ILE A 154 2.69 25.68 0.21
CA ILE A 154 2.81 24.46 -0.62
C ILE A 154 4.24 24.30 -1.12
N ARG A 155 4.88 25.38 -1.60
CA ARG A 155 6.28 25.38 -2.05
C ARG A 155 7.21 24.95 -0.92
N THR A 156 7.01 25.49 0.28
CA THR A 156 7.81 25.14 1.46
C THR A 156 7.64 23.67 1.84
N ALA A 157 6.41 23.16 1.82
CA ALA A 157 6.13 21.75 2.08
C ALA A 157 6.79 20.84 1.04
N CYS A 158 6.71 21.18 -0.25
CA CYS A 158 7.36 20.43 -1.33
C CYS A 158 8.88 20.35 -1.13
N ASN A 159 9.52 21.46 -0.77
CA ASN A 159 10.96 21.47 -0.49
C ASN A 159 11.33 20.57 0.71
N LYS A 160 10.51 20.58 1.78
CA LYS A 160 10.71 19.71 2.95
C LYS A 160 10.54 18.22 2.56
N LEU A 161 9.49 17.88 1.82
CA LEU A 161 9.25 16.51 1.33
C LEU A 161 10.40 16.03 0.43
N ALA A 162 10.84 16.88 -0.50
CA ALA A 162 11.93 16.57 -1.41
C ALA A 162 13.22 16.27 -0.64
N LYS A 163 13.60 17.13 0.31
CA LYS A 163 14.79 16.91 1.17
C LYS A 163 14.69 15.65 2.02
N LEU A 164 13.51 15.37 2.57
CA LEU A 164 13.29 14.17 3.37
C LEU A 164 13.40 12.90 2.52
N ALA A 165 12.85 12.93 1.31
CA ALA A 165 12.95 11.83 0.35
C ALA A 165 14.40 11.65 -0.13
N ASP A 166 15.11 12.74 -0.44
CA ASP A 166 16.52 12.72 -0.82
C ASP A 166 17.40 12.12 0.29
N TYR A 167 17.12 12.45 1.56
CA TYR A 167 17.79 11.82 2.70
C TYR A 167 17.59 10.31 2.73
N ILE A 168 16.35 9.82 2.52
CA ILE A 168 16.07 8.38 2.49
C ILE A 168 16.85 7.69 1.36
N ILE A 169 17.04 8.37 0.23
CA ILE A 169 17.73 7.82 -0.94
C ILE A 169 19.25 7.83 -0.76
N GLN A 170 19.81 8.91 -0.21
CA GLN A 170 21.25 9.21 -0.25
C GLN A 170 21.97 8.95 1.06
N ASP A 171 21.32 9.20 2.20
CA ASP A 171 21.96 9.19 3.52
C ASP A 171 21.69 7.89 4.30
N ILE A 172 20.61 7.17 4.00
CA ILE A 172 20.34 5.87 4.62
C ILE A 172 21.24 4.81 3.97
N THR A 173 22.15 4.24 4.77
CA THR A 173 23.13 3.24 4.30
C THR A 173 22.64 1.80 4.42
N ASP A 174 21.54 1.55 5.13
CA ASP A 174 21.01 0.21 5.32
C ASP A 174 20.46 -0.34 4.00
N PRO A 175 21.00 -1.46 3.45
CA PRO A 175 20.55 -2.03 2.18
C PRO A 175 19.10 -2.53 2.21
N ILE A 176 18.48 -2.59 3.39
CA ILE A 176 17.08 -3.00 3.57
C ILE A 176 16.09 -2.11 2.81
N ILE A 177 16.44 -0.84 2.56
CA ILE A 177 15.62 0.10 1.76
C ILE A 177 15.51 -0.30 0.29
N LEU A 178 16.39 -1.18 -0.18
CA LEU A 178 16.45 -1.70 -1.54
C LEU A 178 15.70 -3.03 -1.70
N GLN A 179 15.33 -3.67 -0.59
CA GLN A 179 14.66 -4.97 -0.63
C GLN A 179 13.21 -4.79 -1.10
N PRO A 180 12.81 -5.45 -2.20
CA PRO A 180 11.44 -5.43 -2.63
C PRO A 180 10.57 -6.32 -1.74
N ALA A 181 9.25 -6.18 -1.87
CA ALA A 181 8.35 -7.12 -1.26
C ALA A 181 8.34 -8.45 -2.02
N SER A 182 8.14 -9.56 -1.30
CA SER A 182 8.00 -10.89 -1.90
C SER A 182 6.68 -11.55 -1.51
N LEU A 183 6.24 -12.49 -2.35
CA LEU A 183 5.09 -13.34 -2.09
C LEU A 183 5.55 -14.79 -1.98
N ASP A 184 5.48 -15.33 -0.76
CA ASP A 184 5.92 -16.69 -0.50
C ASP A 184 4.78 -17.63 -0.15
N LEU A 185 4.90 -18.89 -0.58
CA LEU A 185 3.98 -19.97 -0.25
C LEU A 185 4.52 -20.79 0.94
N ALA A 186 3.86 -20.66 2.09
CA ALA A 186 4.07 -21.54 3.23
C ALA A 186 3.07 -22.71 3.15
N THR A 187 3.56 -23.95 3.23
CA THR A 187 2.73 -25.15 3.35
C THR A 187 2.98 -25.76 4.71
N LEU A 188 1.96 -25.76 5.56
CA LEU A 188 2.04 -26.27 6.91
C LEU A 188 1.47 -27.69 6.94
N LYS A 189 2.15 -28.57 7.66
CA LYS A 189 1.70 -29.94 7.91
C LYS A 189 1.46 -30.08 9.40
N LYS A 190 0.22 -30.37 9.78
CA LYS A 190 -0.19 -30.61 11.16
C LYS A 190 -0.87 -31.97 11.28
N LYS A 191 -0.82 -32.57 12.47
CA LYS A 191 -1.71 -33.70 12.80
C LYS A 191 -3.14 -33.17 12.96
N SER A 192 -4.15 -34.02 12.76
CA SER A 192 -5.56 -33.64 12.75
C SER A 192 -5.99 -32.83 13.98
N SER A 193 -5.41 -33.09 15.15
CA SER A 193 -5.68 -32.39 16.42
C SER A 193 -4.88 -31.11 16.67
N ASP A 194 -3.79 -30.87 15.95
CA ASP A 194 -2.84 -29.82 16.28
C ASP A 194 -3.24 -28.49 15.63
N ASP A 195 -2.94 -27.36 16.27
CA ASP A 195 -3.07 -26.04 15.65
C ASP A 195 -1.86 -25.74 14.74
N LEU A 196 -2.02 -24.82 13.78
CA LEU A 196 -0.94 -24.35 12.91
C LEU A 196 0.13 -23.57 13.70
N GLY A 197 -0.26 -22.96 14.83
CA GLY A 197 0.64 -22.34 15.79
C GLY A 197 1.22 -21.00 15.34
N PHE A 198 0.36 -20.17 14.77
CA PHE A 198 0.60 -18.74 14.57
C PHE A 198 -0.66 -17.97 14.92
N TYR A 199 -0.49 -16.71 15.34
CA TYR A 199 -1.59 -15.83 15.71
C TYR A 199 -1.72 -14.70 14.71
N ILE A 200 -2.97 -14.35 14.38
CA ILE A 200 -3.31 -13.19 13.56
C ILE A 200 -4.04 -12.20 14.46
N LEU A 201 -3.57 -10.96 14.53
CA LEU A 201 -4.34 -9.90 15.15
C LEU A 201 -5.39 -9.41 14.14
N PRO A 202 -6.69 -9.41 14.49
CA PRO A 202 -7.71 -8.83 13.63
C PRO A 202 -7.44 -7.34 13.44
N SER A 203 -7.15 -6.90 12.21
CA SER A 203 -7.10 -5.47 11.90
C SER A 203 -8.44 -4.99 11.35
N PHE A 204 -8.82 -3.76 11.70
CA PHE A 204 -10.01 -3.09 11.15
C PHE A 204 -9.86 -2.72 9.66
N HIS A 205 -8.66 -2.88 9.08
CA HIS A 205 -8.35 -2.47 7.71
C HIS A 205 -8.22 -3.65 6.73
N GLY A 206 -8.63 -4.86 7.14
CA GLY A 206 -8.58 -6.05 6.27
C GLY A 206 -7.17 -6.63 6.05
N VAL A 207 -6.18 -6.17 6.82
CA VAL A 207 -4.82 -6.73 6.86
C VAL A 207 -4.79 -7.87 7.87
N HIS A 208 -4.30 -9.04 7.46
CA HIS A 208 -4.15 -10.21 8.32
C HIS A 208 -2.67 -10.43 8.65
N GLN A 209 -2.15 -9.74 9.65
CA GLN A 209 -0.73 -9.82 10.01
C GLN A 209 -0.46 -10.91 11.04
N ILE A 210 0.60 -11.69 10.85
CA ILE A 210 1.10 -12.62 11.86
C ILE A 210 1.70 -11.81 13.01
N THR A 211 1.22 -12.00 14.23
CA THR A 211 1.78 -11.32 15.41
C THR A 211 2.67 -12.20 16.26
N GLU A 212 2.51 -13.52 16.14
CA GLU A 212 3.32 -14.45 16.92
C GLU A 212 3.35 -15.81 16.21
N ILE A 213 4.50 -16.48 16.31
CA ILE A 213 4.68 -17.87 15.89
C ILE A 213 5.07 -18.70 17.10
N LYS A 214 4.24 -19.70 17.42
CA LYS A 214 4.45 -20.58 18.57
C LYS A 214 5.65 -21.49 18.34
N LEU A 215 6.62 -21.46 19.26
CA LEU A 215 7.81 -22.30 19.19
C LEU A 215 7.45 -23.79 19.08
N GLY A 216 8.11 -24.49 18.15
CA GLY A 216 7.90 -25.92 17.91
C GLY A 216 6.62 -26.29 17.14
N SER A 217 5.80 -25.32 16.73
CA SER A 217 4.59 -25.55 15.92
C SER A 217 4.90 -25.88 14.45
N ALA A 218 3.86 -26.23 13.69
CA ALA A 218 3.98 -26.43 12.25
C ALA A 218 4.45 -25.15 11.52
N ALA A 219 3.94 -23.98 11.91
CA ALA A 219 4.38 -22.69 11.39
C ALA A 219 5.86 -22.42 11.70
N TYR A 220 6.30 -22.66 12.94
CA TYR A 220 7.70 -22.51 13.33
C TYR A 220 8.62 -23.44 12.55
N GLN A 221 8.26 -24.72 12.47
CA GLN A 221 9.04 -25.74 11.75
C GLN A 221 9.12 -25.49 10.25
N SER A 222 8.16 -24.76 9.67
CA SER A 222 8.21 -24.39 8.27
C SER A 222 9.37 -23.46 7.94
N GLY A 223 9.79 -22.62 8.89
CA GLY A 223 10.82 -21.58 8.70
C GLY A 223 10.45 -20.51 7.64
N LYS A 224 9.23 -20.56 7.09
CA LYS A 224 8.80 -19.70 5.98
C LYS A 224 8.00 -18.48 6.42
N MET A 225 7.48 -18.51 7.64
CA MET A 225 6.62 -17.48 8.20
C MET A 225 7.36 -16.77 9.31
N GLN A 226 7.16 -15.46 9.44
CA GLN A 226 7.73 -14.62 10.46
C GLN A 226 6.68 -13.68 11.07
N GLU A 227 7.00 -13.14 12.23
CA GLU A 227 6.20 -12.06 12.80
C GLU A 227 6.20 -10.85 11.85
N GLY A 228 5.00 -10.34 11.60
CA GLY A 228 4.73 -9.21 10.74
C GLY A 228 4.50 -9.52 9.26
N ASP A 229 4.67 -10.78 8.83
CA ASP A 229 4.20 -11.24 7.51
C ASP A 229 2.67 -11.07 7.40
N GLU A 230 2.18 -10.64 6.23
CA GLU A 230 0.75 -10.48 5.96
C GLU A 230 0.19 -11.67 5.18
N ILE A 231 -0.89 -12.29 5.67
CA ILE A 231 -1.58 -13.39 4.99
C ILE A 231 -2.50 -12.83 3.89
N VAL A 232 -2.21 -13.14 2.64
CA VAL A 232 -3.03 -12.68 1.51
C VAL A 232 -4.02 -13.74 1.02
N GLN A 233 -3.73 -15.02 1.23
CA GLN A 233 -4.61 -16.12 0.81
C GLN A 233 -4.36 -17.37 1.64
N THR A 234 -5.42 -18.05 2.09
CA THR A 234 -5.35 -19.39 2.70
C THR A 234 -6.10 -20.42 1.86
N TYR A 235 -5.58 -21.64 1.74
CA TYR A 235 -6.33 -22.78 1.19
C TYR A 235 -6.03 -24.09 1.94
N THR A 236 -6.98 -25.01 1.89
CA THR A 236 -6.89 -26.34 2.51
C THR A 236 -6.94 -27.40 1.41
N LYS A 237 -5.99 -28.34 1.41
CA LYS A 237 -6.05 -29.56 0.58
C LYS A 237 -6.19 -30.77 1.50
N GLU A 238 -6.87 -31.82 1.05
CA GLU A 238 -6.95 -33.08 1.80
C GLU A 238 -5.52 -33.55 2.18
N ASN A 239 -5.29 -33.82 3.47
CA ASN A 239 -3.98 -34.15 4.08
C ASN A 239 -2.92 -33.02 4.13
N GLN A 240 -3.24 -31.78 3.76
CA GLN A 240 -2.38 -30.59 3.95
C GLN A 240 -3.21 -29.45 4.53
N SER A 241 -3.15 -29.30 5.85
CA SER A 241 -3.88 -28.23 6.53
C SER A 241 -3.07 -26.95 6.50
N GLY A 242 -3.51 -25.98 5.72
CA GLY A 242 -2.96 -24.63 5.72
C GLY A 242 -1.81 -24.48 4.75
N ALA A 243 -2.13 -24.04 3.54
CA ALA A 243 -1.17 -23.33 2.74
C ALA A 243 -1.62 -21.88 2.65
N SER A 244 -0.70 -20.97 2.95
CA SER A 244 -1.01 -19.57 2.81
C SER A 244 0.10 -18.84 2.09
N LYS A 245 -0.33 -17.90 1.26
CA LYS A 245 0.53 -16.94 0.61
C LYS A 245 0.67 -15.76 1.53
N TYR A 246 1.91 -15.32 1.74
CA TYR A 246 2.19 -14.18 2.61
C TYR A 246 3.04 -13.15 1.90
N PHE A 247 2.73 -11.88 2.16
CA PHE A 247 3.54 -10.74 1.79
C PHE A 247 4.65 -10.59 2.83
N ARG A 248 5.89 -10.61 2.37
CA ARG A 248 7.07 -10.29 3.16
C ARG A 248 7.63 -8.96 2.64
N CYS A 249 7.63 -7.94 3.49
CA CYS A 249 8.57 -6.85 3.33
C CYS A 249 9.89 -7.32 3.95
N GLY A 250 10.98 -7.39 3.18
CA GLY A 250 12.33 -7.72 3.66
C GLY A 250 12.73 -9.18 3.52
#